data_AF-A0A959CB07-F1
#
_entry.id   AF-A0A959CB07-F1
#
_cell.length_a   1.000
_cell.length_b   1.000
_cell.length_c   1.000
_cell.angle_alpha   90.00
_cell.angle_beta   90.00
_cell.angle_gamma   90.00
#
_symmetry.space_group_name_H-M   'P 1'
#
loop_
_entity.id
_entity.type
_entity.pdbx_description
1 polymer ?
#
loop_
_entity_poly.entity_id
_entity_poly.type
_entity_poly.pdbx_seq_one_letter_code
_entity_poly.pdbx_strand_id
1 'polypeptide(L)'
;MFRKYTCILCLALGLHGLLGAQQTDFDFVVQPVEAKARDLKEYLVQLAWLNSPESAIAQEEVKKAHDEDKNTKKEWMRDVQATFNINEANLRGVDSFGNVFFPRYNFGVSVNLFNIVSQKNKNKVSKREIQIAEHKVNQRKLEIRSETLSRYASFKFAREIVKTR
;
A
#
# COMPACT_ATOMS: atom_id res chain seq x y z
N MET A 1 7.37 -32.31 51.92
CA MET A 1 8.42 -31.96 50.94
C MET A 1 7.87 -31.30 49.67
N PHE A 2 6.71 -31.68 49.14
CA PHE A 2 6.14 -31.16 47.88
C PHE A 2 5.97 -29.62 47.79
N ARG A 3 5.68 -28.94 48.91
CA ARG A 3 5.43 -27.48 48.93
C ARG A 3 6.66 -26.62 48.66
N LYS A 4 7.88 -27.16 48.87
CA LYS A 4 9.15 -26.45 48.60
C LYS A 4 9.51 -26.48 47.11
N TYR A 5 9.18 -27.58 46.43
CA TYR A 5 9.47 -27.75 45.00
C TYR A 5 8.52 -26.95 44.11
N THR A 6 7.27 -26.72 44.52
CA THR A 6 6.33 -25.85 43.80
C THR A 6 6.75 -24.39 43.80
N CYS A 7 7.29 -23.87 44.91
CA CYS A 7 7.82 -22.50 44.94
C CYS A 7 9.04 -22.32 44.02
N ILE A 8 9.94 -23.32 43.95
CA ILE A 8 11.14 -23.28 43.08
C ILE A 8 10.74 -23.33 41.60
N LEU A 9 9.75 -24.15 41.23
CA LEU A 9 9.24 -24.25 39.86
C LEU A 9 8.60 -22.94 39.38
N CYS A 10 7.81 -22.27 40.23
CA CYS A 10 7.21 -20.97 39.90
C CYS A 10 8.25 -19.86 39.76
N LEU A 11 9.32 -19.89 40.56
CA LEU A 11 10.42 -18.93 40.48
C LEU A 11 11.27 -19.14 39.20
N ALA A 12 11.48 -20.39 38.79
CA ALA A 12 12.14 -20.72 37.53
C ALA A 12 11.32 -20.29 36.31
N LEU A 13 10.00 -20.44 36.33
CA LEU A 13 9.12 -19.98 35.24
C LEU A 13 9.04 -18.45 35.14
N GLY A 14 9.13 -17.73 36.26
CA GLY A 14 9.17 -16.26 36.28
C GLY A 14 10.44 -15.65 35.70
N LEU A 15 11.60 -16.32 35.83
CA LEU A 15 12.88 -15.83 35.29
C LEU A 15 12.96 -15.87 33.76
N HIS A 16 12.23 -16.79 33.10
CA HIS A 16 12.22 -16.87 31.63
C HIS A 16 11.52 -15.66 30.98
N GLY A 17 10.58 -15.00 31.68
CA GLY A 17 9.87 -13.83 31.18
C GLY A 17 10.72 -12.55 31.14
N LEU A 18 11.79 -12.47 31.92
CA LEU A 18 12.67 -11.28 31.99
C LEU A 18 13.78 -11.27 30.92
N LEU A 19 14.08 -12.42 30.31
CA LEU A 19 15.08 -12.54 29.23
C LEU A 19 14.53 -12.14 27.84
N GLY A 20 13.25 -11.79 27.75
CA GLY A 20 12.58 -11.34 26.53
C GLY A 20 12.66 -9.84 26.26
N ALA A 21 13.42 -9.06 27.03
CA ALA A 21 13.72 -7.67 26.70
C ALA A 21 14.68 -7.65 25.50
N GLN A 22 14.15 -7.89 24.29
CA GLN A 22 14.89 -7.70 23.06
C GLN A 22 15.33 -6.25 22.98
N GLN A 23 16.65 -6.02 22.99
CA GLN A 23 17.21 -4.81 22.44
C GLN A 23 16.90 -4.83 20.94
N THR A 24 15.79 -4.21 20.54
CA THR A 24 15.51 -3.96 19.13
C THR A 24 16.62 -3.07 18.59
N ASP A 25 17.36 -3.58 17.61
CA ASP A 25 18.31 -2.78 16.87
C ASP A 25 17.54 -1.82 15.97
N PHE A 26 17.49 -0.56 16.39
CA PHE A 26 16.78 0.50 15.69
C PHE A 26 17.56 1.05 14.49
N ASP A 27 18.81 0.62 14.26
CA ASP A 27 19.53 1.00 13.03
C ASP A 27 18.87 0.39 11.78
N PHE A 28 18.11 -0.70 11.95
CA PHE A 28 17.39 -1.38 10.87
C PHE A 28 15.91 -0.97 10.74
N VAL A 29 15.37 -0.20 11.69
CA VAL A 29 13.95 0.18 11.70
C VAL A 29 13.80 1.69 11.57
N VAL A 30 13.29 2.14 10.42
CA VAL A 30 12.95 3.55 10.25
C VAL A 30 11.78 3.89 11.16
N GLN A 31 12.01 4.82 12.09
CA GLN A 31 10.96 5.30 12.99
C GLN A 31 9.83 5.97 12.20
N PRO A 32 8.57 5.78 12.61
CA PRO A 32 7.44 6.50 12.03
C PRO A 32 7.63 8.01 12.24
N VAL A 33 7.18 8.81 11.27
CA VAL A 33 7.40 10.27 11.23
C VAL A 33 6.69 10.96 12.40
N GLU A 34 5.64 10.33 12.93
CA GLU A 34 4.81 10.80 14.03
C GLU A 34 5.48 10.64 15.41
N ALA A 35 6.57 9.85 15.51
CA ALA A 35 7.32 9.70 16.76
C ALA A 35 8.25 10.90 16.98
N LYS A 36 8.20 11.50 18.17
CA LYS A 36 9.11 12.60 18.55
C LYS A 36 10.56 12.15 18.41
N ALA A 37 11.36 12.87 17.62
CA ALA A 37 12.78 12.57 17.44
C ALA A 37 13.51 12.46 18.80
N ARG A 38 14.25 11.37 18.98
CA ARG A 38 14.98 11.09 20.23
C ARG A 38 16.30 11.85 20.35
N ASP A 39 16.97 12.07 19.22
CA ASP A 39 18.27 12.71 19.11
C ASP A 39 18.27 13.69 17.91
N LEU A 40 19.18 14.67 17.91
CA LEU A 40 19.38 15.62 16.82
C LEU A 40 19.59 14.92 15.47
N LYS A 41 20.31 13.79 15.45
CA LYS A 41 20.52 12.99 14.22
C LYS A 41 19.19 12.50 13.63
N GLU A 42 18.33 11.93 14.47
CA GLU A 42 17.01 11.46 14.07
C GLU A 42 16.12 12.62 13.65
N TYR A 43 16.21 13.76 14.35
CA TYR A 43 15.50 14.96 13.97
C TYR A 43 15.90 15.45 12.57
N LEU A 44 17.21 15.45 12.25
CA LEU A 44 17.69 15.82 10.92
C LEU A 44 17.17 14.86 9.84
N VAL A 45 17.12 13.56 10.12
CA VAL A 45 16.56 12.55 9.19
C VAL A 45 15.06 12.79 8.98
N GLN A 46 14.29 13.01 10.05
CA GLN A 46 12.87 13.34 9.96
C GLN A 46 12.65 14.64 9.16
N LEU A 47 13.46 15.67 9.41
CA LEU A 47 13.40 16.93 8.68
C LEU A 47 13.73 16.74 7.19
N ALA A 48 14.75 15.94 6.86
CA ALA A 48 15.11 15.62 5.49
C ALA A 48 13.99 14.86 4.76
N TRP A 49 13.36 13.89 5.43
CA TRP A 49 12.21 13.16 4.89
C TRP A 49 11.02 14.08 4.63
N LEU A 50 10.67 14.95 5.58
CA LEU A 50 9.52 15.85 5.47
C LEU A 50 9.69 16.91 4.38
N ASN A 51 10.92 17.35 4.10
CA ASN A 51 11.19 18.42 3.14
C ASN A 51 11.67 17.92 1.77
N SER A 52 11.81 16.61 1.56
CA SER A 52 12.24 16.03 0.29
C SER A 52 11.04 15.84 -0.65
N PRO A 53 11.06 16.46 -1.86
CA PRO A 53 10.05 16.21 -2.89
C PRO A 53 9.93 14.73 -3.27
N GLU A 54 11.05 14.00 -3.28
CA GLU A 54 11.10 12.58 -3.59
C GLU A 54 10.33 11.74 -2.55
N SER A 55 10.30 12.19 -1.29
CA SER A 55 9.54 11.53 -0.23
C SER A 55 8.04 11.69 -0.44
N ALA A 56 7.59 12.86 -0.91
CA ALA A 56 6.20 13.08 -1.28
C ALA A 56 5.81 12.23 -2.50
N ILE A 57 6.65 12.17 -3.54
CA ILE A 57 6.44 11.34 -4.72
C ILE A 57 6.30 9.86 -4.33
N ALA A 58 7.19 9.34 -3.49
CA ALA A 58 7.14 7.95 -3.05
C ALA A 58 5.84 7.62 -2.28
N GLN A 59 5.32 8.55 -1.48
CA GLN A 59 4.04 8.38 -0.80
C GLN A 59 2.85 8.43 -1.78
N GLU A 60 2.90 9.31 -2.78
CA GLU A 60 1.89 9.37 -3.84
C GLU A 60 1.91 8.11 -4.73
N GLU A 61 3.07 7.48 -4.95
CA GLU A 61 3.16 6.19 -5.65
C GLU A 61 2.39 5.07 -4.92
N VAL A 62 2.46 5.04 -3.58
CA VAL A 62 1.68 4.08 -2.79
C VAL A 62 0.18 4.36 -2.90
N LYS A 63 -0.23 5.63 -2.81
CA LYS A 63 -1.63 6.02 -2.99
C LYS A 63 -2.14 5.65 -4.38
N LYS A 64 -1.34 5.92 -5.41
CA LYS A 64 -1.62 5.53 -6.80
C LYS A 64 -1.82 4.01 -6.91
N ALA A 65 -0.93 3.21 -6.35
CA ALA A 65 -1.07 1.74 -6.36
C ALA A 65 -2.36 1.27 -5.67
N HIS A 66 -2.77 1.93 -4.57
CA HIS A 66 -4.06 1.65 -3.93
C HIS A 66 -5.26 2.02 -4.79
N ASP A 67 -5.22 3.16 -5.47
CA ASP A 67 -6.32 3.58 -6.34
C ASP A 67 -6.40 2.70 -7.60
N GLU A 68 -5.26 2.25 -8.11
CA GLU A 68 -5.17 1.22 -9.14
C GLU A 68 -5.80 -0.10 -8.67
N ASP A 69 -5.51 -0.59 -7.46
CA ASP A 69 -6.16 -1.80 -6.90
C ASP A 69 -7.67 -1.66 -6.78
N LYS A 70 -8.16 -0.49 -6.33
CA LYS A 70 -9.60 -0.19 -6.30
C LYS A 70 -10.22 -0.24 -7.69
N ASN A 71 -9.52 0.28 -8.69
CA ASN A 71 -9.97 0.26 -10.09
C ASN A 71 -9.93 -1.16 -10.66
N THR A 72 -8.85 -1.91 -10.44
CA THR A 72 -8.72 -3.30 -10.85
C THR A 72 -9.86 -4.14 -10.30
N LYS A 73 -10.23 -4.00 -9.03
CA LYS A 73 -11.37 -4.72 -8.43
C LYS A 73 -12.71 -4.49 -9.13
N LYS A 74 -12.87 -3.35 -9.80
CA LYS A 74 -14.08 -2.96 -10.55
C LYS A 74 -13.95 -3.19 -12.05
N GLU A 75 -12.79 -3.61 -12.54
CA GLU A 75 -12.50 -3.72 -13.97
C GLU A 75 -13.46 -4.69 -14.68
N TRP A 76 -13.88 -5.77 -14.02
CA TRP A 76 -14.87 -6.70 -14.57
C TRP A 76 -16.21 -6.04 -14.93
N MET A 77 -16.58 -4.93 -14.28
CA MET A 77 -17.83 -4.20 -14.56
C MET A 77 -17.76 -3.44 -15.88
N ARG A 78 -16.55 -3.14 -16.38
CA ARG A 78 -16.36 -2.40 -17.64
C ARG A 78 -16.92 -3.15 -18.85
N ASP A 79 -16.97 -4.48 -18.76
CA ASP A 79 -17.42 -5.35 -19.85
C ASP A 79 -18.90 -5.73 -19.73
N VAL A 80 -19.61 -5.22 -18.72
CA VAL A 80 -21.04 -5.42 -18.58
C VAL A 80 -21.75 -4.35 -19.39
N GLN A 81 -22.41 -4.77 -20.47
CA GLN A 81 -23.18 -3.88 -21.33
C GLN A 81 -24.63 -4.29 -21.32
N ALA A 82 -25.52 -3.35 -21.01
CA ALA A 82 -26.95 -3.52 -21.18
C ALA A 82 -27.37 -2.75 -22.43
N THR A 83 -27.98 -3.44 -23.39
CA THR A 83 -28.53 -2.87 -24.60
C THR A 83 -30.05 -2.91 -24.52
N PHE A 84 -30.67 -1.79 -24.84
CA PHE A 84 -32.12 -1.67 -24.99
C PHE A 84 -32.40 -1.02 -26.33
N ASN A 85 -33.13 -1.71 -27.20
CA ASN A 85 -33.49 -1.26 -28.53
C ASN A 85 -35.01 -1.27 -28.69
N ILE A 86 -35.56 -0.18 -29.22
CA ILE A 86 -36.98 0.00 -29.48
C ILE A 86 -37.17 0.17 -30.99
N ASN A 87 -38.05 -0.65 -31.58
CA ASN A 87 -38.33 -0.59 -33.00
C ASN A 87 -39.61 0.21 -33.28
N GLU A 88 -39.47 1.53 -33.48
CA GLU A 88 -40.59 2.47 -33.65
C GLU A 88 -41.48 2.13 -34.87
N ALA A 89 -40.91 1.55 -35.93
CA ALA A 89 -41.66 1.09 -37.11
C ALA A 89 -42.73 0.03 -36.78
N ASN A 90 -42.50 -0.79 -35.75
CA ASN A 90 -43.47 -1.81 -35.29
C ASN A 90 -44.40 -1.28 -34.18
N LEU A 91 -44.18 -0.06 -33.69
CA LEU A 91 -44.98 0.58 -32.63
C LEU A 91 -46.10 1.47 -33.17
N ARG A 92 -45.95 2.05 -34.37
CA ARG A 92 -46.89 3.06 -34.91
C ARG A 92 -48.13 2.49 -35.62
N GLY A 93 -48.21 1.18 -35.84
CA GLY A 93 -49.44 0.51 -36.29
C GLY A 93 -50.04 1.00 -37.62
N VAL A 94 -49.93 0.13 -38.64
CA VAL A 94 -50.79 0.07 -39.84
C VAL A 94 -50.53 1.14 -40.92
N ASP A 95 -49.46 0.94 -41.69
CA ASP A 95 -49.63 0.92 -43.14
C ASP A 95 -49.74 -0.56 -43.54
N SER A 96 -50.83 -0.91 -44.21
CA SER A 96 -51.34 -2.29 -44.41
C SER A 96 -50.46 -3.22 -45.29
N PHE A 97 -49.17 -2.89 -45.45
CA PHE A 97 -48.19 -3.61 -46.27
C PHE A 97 -46.86 -3.90 -45.53
N GLY A 98 -46.74 -3.51 -44.25
CA GLY A 98 -45.51 -3.69 -43.46
C GLY A 98 -45.50 -4.96 -42.60
N ASN A 99 -44.42 -5.73 -42.68
CA ASN A 99 -44.21 -7.02 -42.02
C ASN A 99 -44.41 -6.97 -40.49
N VAL A 100 -45.43 -7.68 -39.97
CA VAL A 100 -45.90 -7.63 -38.56
C VAL A 100 -45.08 -8.51 -37.60
N PHE A 101 -44.03 -9.20 -38.09
CA PHE A 101 -43.35 -10.29 -37.36
C PHE A 101 -42.04 -9.93 -36.67
N PHE A 102 -41.64 -8.66 -36.59
CA PHE A 102 -40.38 -8.25 -35.96
C PHE A 102 -40.55 -7.80 -34.50
N PRO A 103 -39.61 -8.13 -33.59
CA PRO A 103 -39.72 -7.81 -32.17
C PRO A 103 -39.78 -6.30 -31.93
N ARG A 104 -40.74 -5.84 -31.12
CA ARG A 104 -40.99 -4.41 -30.82
C ARG A 104 -39.96 -3.82 -29.85
N TYR A 105 -39.41 -4.66 -28.98
CA TYR A 105 -38.38 -4.32 -28.00
C TYR A 105 -37.33 -5.41 -28.00
N ASN A 106 -36.05 -5.04 -27.88
CA ASN A 106 -34.96 -5.96 -27.67
C ASN A 106 -34.13 -5.50 -26.46
N PHE A 107 -34.00 -6.38 -25.48
CA PHE A 107 -33.17 -6.18 -24.29
C PHE A 107 -32.09 -7.26 -24.27
N GLY A 108 -30.83 -6.83 -24.20
CA GLY A 108 -29.67 -7.71 -24.12
C GLY A 108 -28.75 -7.29 -22.98
N VAL A 109 -28.19 -8.27 -22.29
CA VAL A 109 -27.06 -8.05 -21.38
C VAL A 109 -25.89 -8.87 -21.89
N SER A 110 -24.77 -8.20 -22.17
CA SER A 110 -23.52 -8.84 -22.56
C SER A 110 -22.56 -8.80 -21.38
N VAL A 111 -21.97 -9.95 -21.04
CA VAL A 111 -21.01 -10.10 -19.95
C VAL A 111 -19.82 -10.93 -20.43
N ASN A 112 -18.62 -10.41 -20.20
CA ASN A 112 -17.38 -11.14 -20.49
C ASN A 112 -16.98 -12.06 -19.31
N LEU A 113 -17.34 -13.34 -19.41
CA LEU A 113 -17.02 -14.34 -18.37
C LEU A 113 -15.52 -14.54 -18.17
N PHE A 114 -14.70 -14.38 -19.21
CA PHE A 114 -13.25 -14.51 -19.11
C PHE A 114 -12.65 -13.42 -18.20
N ASN A 115 -13.15 -12.19 -18.30
CA ASN A 115 -12.69 -11.09 -17.44
C ASN A 115 -13.08 -11.32 -15.97
N ILE A 116 -14.25 -11.90 -15.70
CA ILE A 116 -14.66 -12.27 -14.34
C ILE A 116 -13.76 -13.37 -13.76
N VAL A 117 -13.47 -14.42 -14.52
CA VAL A 117 -12.63 -15.53 -14.04
C VAL A 117 -11.18 -15.08 -13.83
N SER A 118 -10.63 -14.28 -14.75
CA SER A 118 -9.26 -13.77 -14.66
C SER A 118 -9.07 -12.68 -13.58
N GLN A 119 -10.16 -12.10 -13.07
CA GLN A 119 -10.16 -11.04 -12.05
C GLN A 119 -9.37 -11.42 -10.79
N LYS A 120 -9.40 -12.69 -10.37
CA LYS A 120 -8.66 -13.16 -9.18
C LYS A 120 -7.15 -12.95 -9.34
N ASN A 121 -6.62 -13.24 -10.53
CA ASN A 121 -5.21 -13.08 -10.82
C ASN A 121 -4.83 -11.60 -10.90
N LYS A 122 -5.66 -10.77 -11.55
CA LYS A 122 -5.47 -9.32 -11.60
C LYS A 122 -5.40 -8.70 -10.20
N ASN A 123 -6.33 -9.07 -9.31
CA ASN A 123 -6.33 -8.62 -7.92
C ASN A 123 -5.06 -9.06 -7.16
N LYS A 124 -4.53 -10.26 -7.42
CA LYS A 124 -3.27 -10.74 -6.81
C LYS A 124 -2.05 -9.98 -7.34
N VAL A 125 -2.07 -9.56 -8.60
CA VAL A 125 -1.02 -8.71 -9.17
C VAL A 125 -1.05 -7.33 -8.53
N SER A 126 -2.22 -6.69 -8.48
CA SER A 126 -2.34 -5.34 -7.91
C SER A 126 -1.96 -5.27 -6.42
N LYS A 127 -2.31 -6.30 -5.63
CA LYS A 127 -1.81 -6.41 -4.24
C LYS A 127 -0.29 -6.47 -4.14
N ARG A 128 0.39 -7.13 -5.08
CA ARG A 128 1.86 -7.19 -5.11
C ARG A 128 2.44 -5.84 -5.52
N GLU A 129 1.77 -5.11 -6.41
CA GLU A 129 2.19 -3.75 -6.80
C GLU A 129 2.12 -2.77 -5.62
N ILE A 130 1.10 -2.86 -4.77
CA ILE A 130 1.03 -2.10 -3.50
C ILE A 130 2.25 -2.43 -2.63
N GLN A 131 2.54 -3.71 -2.40
CA GLN A 131 3.70 -4.12 -1.58
C GLN A 131 5.02 -3.62 -2.18
N ILE A 132 5.17 -3.66 -3.50
CA ILE A 132 6.35 -3.13 -4.19
C ILE A 132 6.47 -1.61 -3.94
N ALA A 133 5.38 -0.86 -4.05
CA ALA A 133 5.38 0.57 -3.78
C ALA A 133 5.74 0.89 -2.30
N GLU A 134 5.21 0.13 -1.35
CA GLU A 134 5.57 0.24 0.08
C GLU A 134 7.05 -0.06 0.32
N HIS A 135 7.59 -1.09 -0.32
CA HIS A 135 9.02 -1.42 -0.24
C HIS A 135 9.89 -0.32 -0.84
N LYS A 136 9.47 0.31 -1.95
CA LYS A 136 10.17 1.48 -2.51
C LYS A 136 10.20 2.66 -1.55
N VAL A 137 9.09 2.96 -0.87
CA VAL A 137 9.05 4.00 0.18
C VAL A 137 10.05 3.69 1.29
N ASN A 138 10.10 2.44 1.75
CA ASN A 138 11.02 2.03 2.81
C ASN A 138 12.48 2.10 2.36
N GLN A 139 12.79 1.67 1.14
CA GLN A 139 14.10 1.85 0.54
C GLN A 139 14.49 3.33 0.51
N ARG A 140 13.58 4.20 0.07
CA ARG A 140 13.85 5.65 0.00
C ARG A 140 14.11 6.27 1.37
N LYS A 141 13.38 5.83 2.40
CA LYS A 141 13.64 6.23 3.79
C LYS A 141 15.06 5.88 4.24
N LEU A 142 15.53 4.67 3.91
CA LEU A 142 16.89 4.23 4.24
C LEU A 142 17.96 5.05 3.50
N GLU A 143 17.72 5.37 2.22
CA GLU A 143 18.62 6.24 1.43
C GLU A 143 18.75 7.63 2.05
N ILE A 144 17.62 8.29 2.34
CA ILE A 144 17.61 9.62 2.95
C ILE A 144 18.28 9.60 4.33
N ARG A 145 18.05 8.54 5.12
CA ARG A 145 18.71 8.34 6.41
C ARG A 145 20.23 8.27 6.24
N SER A 146 20.71 7.39 5.36
CA SER A 146 22.14 7.21 5.09
C SER A 146 22.80 8.52 4.63
N GLU A 147 22.17 9.20 3.68
CA GLU A 147 22.68 10.46 3.14
C GLU A 147 22.74 11.56 4.22
N THR A 148 21.67 11.73 4.99
CA THR A 148 21.59 12.76 6.02
C THR A 148 22.63 12.54 7.11
N LEU A 149 22.78 11.31 7.58
CA LEU A 149 23.75 10.97 8.61
C LEU A 149 25.19 11.12 8.11
N SER A 150 25.47 10.77 6.85
CA SER A 150 26.78 10.95 6.22
C SER A 150 27.15 12.43 6.08
N ARG A 151 26.21 13.27 5.62
CA ARG A 151 26.39 14.72 5.54
C ARG A 151 26.63 15.35 6.91
N TYR A 152 25.87 14.92 7.93
CA TYR A 152 26.05 15.39 9.30
C TYR A 152 27.40 14.99 9.88
N ALA A 153 27.84 13.74 9.65
CA ALA A 153 29.16 13.28 10.08
C ALA A 153 30.29 14.09 9.43
N SER A 154 30.18 14.35 8.12
CA SER A 154 31.13 15.18 7.36
C SER A 154 31.21 16.62 7.88
N PHE A 155 30.04 17.21 8.17
CA PHE A 155 29.97 18.54 8.80
C PHE A 155 30.67 18.57 10.16
N LYS A 156 30.39 17.58 11.02
CA LYS A 156 31.02 17.48 12.34
C LYS A 156 32.54 17.39 12.20
N PHE A 157 33.02 16.53 11.30
CA PHE A 157 34.45 16.36 11.05
C PHE A 157 35.12 17.66 10.56
N ALA A 158 34.54 18.32 9.55
CA ALA A 158 35.07 19.58 9.03
C ALA A 158 35.11 20.67 10.11
N ARG A 159 34.09 20.74 10.96
CA ARG A 159 34.03 21.69 12.08
C ARG A 159 35.14 21.44 13.10
N GLU A 160 35.43 20.18 13.43
CA GLU A 160 36.53 19.87 14.36
C GLU A 160 37.89 20.26 13.76
N ILE A 161 38.15 19.98 12.48
CA ILE A 161 39.37 20.44 11.80
C ILE A 161 39.54 21.96 11.91
N VAL A 162 38.48 22.73 11.65
CA VAL A 162 38.53 24.20 11.73
C VAL A 162 38.78 24.68 13.16
N LYS A 163 38.19 24.03 14.17
CA LYS A 163 38.43 24.37 15.59
C LYS A 163 39.83 24.04 16.09
N THR A 164 40.51 23.10 15.44
CA THR A 164 41.84 22.65 15.85
C THR A 164 42.95 23.48 15.20
N ARG A 165 42.61 24.33 14.22
CA ARG A 165 43.48 25.35 13.62
C ARG A 165 43.32 26.68 14.33
#